data_AF-A0AAU1ZR39-F1
#
_entry.id   AF-A0AAU1ZR39-F1
#
_cell.length_a   1.000
_cell.length_b   1.000
_cell.length_c   1.000
_cell.angle_alpha   90.00
_cell.angle_beta   90.00
_cell.angle_gamma   90.00
#
_symmetry.space_group_name_H-M   'P 1'
#
loop_
_entity.id
_entity.type
_entity.pdbx_description
1 polymer ?
#
loop_
_entity_poly.entity_id
_entity_poly.type
_entity_poly.pdbx_seq_one_letter_code
_entity_poly.pdbx_strand_id
1 'polypeptide(L)'
;MIKHLPRDSALQRELHGEAAEWSITDHLLAATVDHLAVANWMFQCVNASEEGDQPDPPKPVPRPGVKDEDEGDGEEAGGQDERSPGAETPEISPGQLARFFG
;
A
#
# COMPACT_ATOMS: atom_id res chain seq x y z
N MET A 1 -14.37 -29.18 18.42
CA MET A 1 -13.17 -29.18 17.56
C MET A 1 -13.36 -28.07 16.54
N ILE A 2 -13.01 -26.83 16.89
CA ILE A 2 -13.11 -25.62 16.02
C ILE A 2 -11.76 -24.85 16.02
N LYS A 3 -10.86 -25.14 16.97
CA LYS A 3 -9.63 -24.39 17.23
C LYS A 3 -8.49 -24.60 16.21
N HIS A 4 -8.60 -25.61 15.34
CA HIS A 4 -7.54 -25.98 14.38
C HIS A 4 -8.06 -26.02 12.94
N LEU A 5 -9.10 -25.24 12.65
CA LEU A 5 -9.61 -25.16 11.29
C LEU A 5 -8.54 -24.50 10.38
N PRO A 6 -8.25 -25.07 9.20
CA PRO A 6 -7.30 -24.50 8.25
C PRO A 6 -7.60 -23.03 7.95
N ARG A 7 -6.53 -22.23 7.77
CA ARG A 7 -6.63 -20.76 7.61
C ARG A 7 -7.43 -20.36 6.36
N ASP A 8 -7.42 -21.23 5.37
CA ASP A 8 -8.11 -21.11 4.09
C ASP A 8 -9.55 -21.65 4.09
N SER A 9 -10.03 -22.20 5.20
CA SER A 9 -11.37 -22.80 5.30
C SER A 9 -12.49 -21.80 4.99
N ALA A 10 -13.58 -22.29 4.40
CA ALA A 10 -14.74 -21.48 4.04
C ALA A 10 -15.32 -20.68 5.23
N LEU A 11 -15.30 -21.27 6.43
CA LEU A 11 -15.75 -20.60 7.66
C LEU A 11 -14.83 -19.44 8.06
N GLN A 12 -13.50 -19.59 7.96
CA GLN A 12 -12.59 -18.47 8.24
C GLN A 12 -12.74 -17.35 7.20
N ARG A 13 -12.95 -17.68 5.92
CA ARG A 13 -13.22 -16.69 4.87
C ARG A 13 -14.53 -15.93 5.12
N GLU A 14 -15.58 -16.63 5.53
CA GLU A 14 -16.86 -16.02 5.89
C GLU A 14 -16.76 -15.14 7.14
N LEU A 15 -15.96 -15.54 8.13
CA LEU A 15 -15.83 -14.84 9.41
C LEU A 15 -14.84 -13.66 9.38
N HIS A 16 -13.74 -13.77 8.63
CA HIS A 16 -12.65 -12.80 8.62
C HIS A 16 -12.50 -12.04 7.29
N GLY A 17 -13.30 -12.37 6.26
CA GLY A 17 -13.32 -11.65 4.99
C GLY A 17 -11.93 -11.50 4.37
N GLU A 18 -11.55 -10.27 4.04
CA GLU A 18 -10.24 -9.88 3.50
C GLU A 18 -9.06 -10.33 4.38
N ALA A 19 -9.22 -10.35 5.71
CA ALA A 19 -8.19 -10.80 6.66
C ALA A 19 -8.00 -12.33 6.69
N ALA A 20 -8.85 -13.08 5.98
CA ALA A 20 -8.65 -14.52 5.76
C ALA A 20 -7.64 -14.78 4.63
N GLU A 21 -7.50 -13.84 3.69
CA GLU A 21 -6.63 -14.03 2.52
C GLU A 21 -5.18 -13.70 2.84
N TRP A 22 -4.94 -12.56 3.50
CA TRP A 22 -3.62 -12.19 4.01
C TRP A 22 -3.60 -12.07 5.53
N SER A 23 -2.52 -12.55 6.14
CA SER A 23 -2.22 -12.25 7.53
C SER A 23 -1.61 -10.86 7.68
N ILE A 24 -1.62 -10.32 8.90
CA ILE A 24 -0.92 -9.07 9.22
C ILE A 24 0.56 -9.15 8.84
N THR A 25 1.19 -10.32 9.03
CA THR A 25 2.58 -10.53 8.62
C THR A 25 2.75 -10.44 7.11
N ASP A 26 1.79 -10.94 6.32
CA ASP A 26 1.82 -10.85 4.85
C ASP A 26 1.72 -9.39 4.40
N HIS A 27 0.81 -8.61 4.98
CA HIS A 27 0.71 -7.17 4.71
C HIS A 27 2.00 -6.42 5.04
N LEU A 28 2.59 -6.68 6.21
CA LEU A 28 3.82 -6.01 6.65
C LEU A 28 5.03 -6.43 5.79
N LEU A 29 5.10 -7.70 5.41
CA LEU A 29 6.16 -8.20 4.55
C LEU A 29 6.06 -7.57 3.16
N ALA A 30 4.87 -7.54 2.57
CA ALA A 30 4.66 -6.91 1.28
C ALA A 30 5.02 -5.42 1.33
N ALA A 31 4.65 -4.69 2.40
CA ALA A 31 5.05 -3.29 2.56
C ALA A 31 6.57 -3.12 2.66
N THR A 32 7.24 -4.04 3.36
CA THR A 32 8.71 -4.05 3.45
C THR A 32 9.34 -4.25 2.07
N VAL A 33 8.81 -5.20 1.28
CA VAL A 33 9.29 -5.47 -0.09
C VAL A 33 9.10 -4.25 -0.99
N ASP A 34 7.94 -3.59 -0.94
CA ASP A 34 7.68 -2.39 -1.75
C ASP A 34 8.65 -1.26 -1.41
N HIS A 35 8.86 -0.99 -0.13
CA HIS A 35 9.79 0.06 0.30
C HIS A 35 11.25 -0.26 -0.06
N LEU A 36 11.65 -1.53 0.00
CA LEU A 36 12.98 -1.94 -0.45
C LEU A 36 13.15 -1.80 -1.96
N ALA A 37 12.12 -2.15 -2.75
CA ALA A 37 12.13 -1.97 -4.19
C ALA A 37 12.28 -0.49 -4.56
N VAL A 38 11.50 0.39 -3.93
CA VAL A 38 11.59 1.85 -4.13
C VAL A 38 12.97 2.38 -3.72
N ALA A 39 13.51 1.96 -2.58
CA ALA A 39 14.85 2.39 -2.14
C ALA A 39 15.94 1.96 -3.12
N ASN A 40 15.87 0.73 -3.64
CA ASN A 40 16.81 0.25 -4.65
C ASN A 40 16.64 0.96 -5.99
N TRP A 41 15.41 1.28 -6.40
CA TRP A 41 15.15 2.11 -7.57
C TRP A 41 15.75 3.51 -7.42
N MET A 42 15.49 4.19 -6.31
CA MET A 42 16.11 5.50 -6.01
C MET A 42 17.64 5.43 -6.05
N PHE A 43 18.21 4.37 -5.48
CA PHE A 43 19.66 4.14 -5.55
C PHE A 43 20.13 4.00 -7.00
N GLN A 44 19.44 3.22 -7.83
CA GLN A 44 19.78 3.09 -9.26
C GLN A 44 19.67 4.43 -9.99
N CYS A 45 18.61 5.21 -9.76
CA CYS A 45 18.45 6.52 -10.39
C CYS A 45 19.58 7.49 -10.05
N VAL A 46 20.06 7.49 -8.80
CA VAL A 46 21.20 8.33 -8.37
C VAL A 46 22.52 7.86 -8.99
N ASN A 47 22.66 6.57 -9.25
CA ASN A 47 23.88 5.98 -9.81
C ASN A 47 23.82 5.79 -11.34
N ALA A 48 22.74 6.21 -11.99
CA ALA A 48 22.64 6.21 -13.45
C ALA A 48 23.61 7.26 -14.03
N SER A 49 24.25 6.92 -15.15
CA SER A 49 25.08 7.87 -15.89
C SER A 49 24.22 9.00 -16.47
N GLU A 50 24.78 10.20 -16.62
CA GLU A 50 24.05 11.37 -17.14
C GLU A 50 23.45 11.18 -18.55
N GLU A 51 23.97 10.22 -19.33
CA GLU A 51 23.49 9.86 -20.66
C GLU A 51 22.57 8.62 -20.67
N GLY A 52 22.35 7.98 -19.51
CA GLY A 52 21.54 6.79 -19.37
C GLY A 52 20.08 7.11 -19.07
N ASP A 53 19.17 6.28 -19.59
CA ASP A 53 17.75 6.40 -19.25
C ASP A 53 17.50 5.99 -17.79
N GLN A 54 16.58 6.67 -17.11
CA GLN A 54 16.23 6.32 -15.74
C GLN A 54 15.37 5.05 -15.75
N PRO A 55 15.62 4.09 -14.84
CA PRO A 55 14.78 2.90 -14.77
C PRO A 55 13.35 3.27 -14.39
N ASP A 56 12.38 2.48 -14.86
CA ASP A 56 10.98 2.63 -14.48
C ASP A 56 10.78 2.43 -12.97
N PRO A 57 9.84 3.16 -12.33
CA PRO A 57 9.52 2.95 -10.94
C PRO A 57 8.94 1.55 -10.71
N PRO A 58 9.27 0.91 -9.57
CA PRO A 58 8.80 -0.43 -9.28
C PRO A 58 7.30 -0.43 -8.96
N LYS A 59 6.59 -1.47 -9.42
CA LYS A 59 5.20 -1.71 -9.05
C LYS A 59 5.11 -2.34 -7.65
N PRO A 60 4.18 -1.90 -6.78
CA PRO A 60 3.93 -2.55 -5.50
C PRO A 60 3.47 -4.01 -5.67
N VAL A 61 3.67 -4.83 -4.64
CA VAL A 61 3.10 -6.19 -4.62
C VAL A 61 1.56 -6.13 -4.67
N PRO A 62 0.88 -6.88 -5.54
CA PRO A 62 -0.59 -6.88 -5.59
C PRO A 62 -1.20 -7.27 -4.23
N ARG A 63 -2.14 -6.46 -3.73
CA ARG A 63 -2.80 -6.68 -2.44
C ARG A 63 -4.21 -7.25 -2.67
N PRO A 64 -4.64 -8.29 -1.93
CA PRO A 64 -6.04 -8.70 -1.94
C PRO A 64 -6.94 -7.53 -1.59
N GLY A 65 -8.08 -7.41 -2.28
CA GLY A 65 -9.04 -6.33 -2.07
C GLY A 65 -8.68 -4.99 -2.73
N VAL A 66 -7.42 -4.79 -3.14
CA VAL A 66 -7.01 -3.63 -3.94
C VAL A 66 -7.06 -4.03 -5.41
N LYS A 67 -7.79 -3.26 -6.21
CA LYS A 67 -7.75 -3.44 -7.67
C LYS A 67 -6.49 -2.76 -8.17
N ASP A 68 -5.65 -3.50 -8.87
CA ASP A 68 -4.53 -2.90 -9.60
C ASP A 68 -5.12 -2.00 -10.69
N GLU A 69 -4.91 -0.69 -10.57
CA GLU A 69 -5.41 0.30 -11.53
C GLU A 69 -4.62 0.28 -12.86
N ASP A 70 -3.66 -0.64 -12.97
CA ASP A 70 -2.57 -0.60 -13.95
C ASP A 70 -2.61 -1.80 -14.93
N GLU A 71 -3.76 -2.49 -15.04
CA GLU A 71 -4.04 -3.46 -16.13
C GLU A 71 -4.55 -2.80 -17.43
N GLY A 72 -4.59 -1.47 -17.48
CA GLY A 72 -4.93 -0.70 -18.68
C GLY A 72 -3.72 -0.01 -19.27
N ASP A 73 -3.27 -0.51 -20.43
CA ASP A 73 -2.54 0.18 -21.49
C ASP A 73 -1.36 1.10 -21.09
N GLY A 74 -0.15 0.67 -21.42
CA GLY A 74 1.02 1.54 -21.36
C GLY A 74 0.86 2.75 -22.26
N GLU A 75 0.74 3.94 -21.66
CA GLU A 75 1.31 5.21 -22.09
C GLU A 75 0.86 6.32 -21.11
N GLU A 76 1.79 7.24 -20.82
CA GLU A 76 1.60 8.56 -20.19
C GLU A 76 1.77 8.69 -18.66
N ALA A 77 3.03 8.96 -18.30
CA ALA A 77 3.48 10.10 -17.51
C ALA A 77 2.45 10.95 -16.72
N GLY A 78 2.81 11.25 -15.46
CA GLY A 78 2.42 12.49 -14.79
C GLY A 78 1.52 12.28 -13.59
N GLY A 79 2.11 12.42 -12.40
CA GLY A 79 1.44 12.21 -11.13
C GLY A 79 0.12 12.96 -10.98
N GLN A 80 -0.87 12.26 -10.46
CA GLN A 80 -2.01 12.84 -9.79
C GLN A 80 -2.24 12.04 -8.52
N ASP A 81 -1.86 12.67 -7.42
CA ASP A 81 -2.23 12.33 -6.06
C ASP A 81 -3.76 12.41 -5.98
N GLU A 82 -4.45 11.32 -6.31
CA GLU A 82 -5.91 11.17 -6.22
C GLU A 82 -6.31 11.10 -4.73
N ARG A 83 -6.10 12.22 -4.01
CA ARG A 83 -6.76 12.49 -2.75
C ARG A 83 -8.24 12.66 -3.05
N SER A 84 -9.00 11.60 -2.78
CA SER A 84 -10.46 11.56 -2.81
C SER A 84 -11.08 12.88 -2.30
N PRO A 85 -11.93 13.58 -3.10
CA PRO A 85 -12.55 14.82 -2.68
C PRO A 85 -13.75 14.49 -1.80
N GLY A 86 -13.51 14.31 -0.50
CA GLY A 86 -14.61 13.98 0.41
C GLY A 86 -14.30 13.83 1.90
N ALA A 87 -13.06 14.04 2.33
CA ALA A 87 -12.75 14.12 3.76
C ALA A 87 -12.41 15.57 4.10
N GLU A 88 -13.42 16.31 4.56
CA GLU A 88 -13.23 17.53 5.33
C GLU A 88 -12.29 17.18 6.49
N THR A 89 -11.00 17.50 6.37
CA THR A 89 -10.08 17.46 7.51
C THR A 89 -10.62 18.47 8.50
N PRO A 90 -11.15 18.06 9.67
CA PRO A 90 -11.66 19.02 10.64
C PRO A 90 -10.47 19.88 11.06
N GLU A 91 -10.57 21.20 10.93
CA GLU A 91 -9.50 22.10 11.36
C GLU A 91 -9.28 21.89 12.86
N ILE A 92 -8.19 21.20 13.20
CA ILE A 92 -7.85 20.89 14.59
C ILE A 92 -7.40 22.19 15.25
N SER A 93 -8.30 22.81 16.01
CA SER A 93 -7.97 24.04 16.72
C SER A 93 -7.00 23.79 17.89
N PRO A 94 -6.17 24.78 18.27
CA PRO A 94 -5.26 24.66 19.41
C PRO A 94 -5.95 24.28 20.73
N GLY A 95 -7.20 24.71 20.92
CA GLY A 95 -8.00 24.36 22.11
C GLY A 95 -8.44 22.89 22.16
N GLN A 96 -8.51 22.21 21.00
CA GLN A 96 -8.83 20.79 20.92
C GLN A 96 -7.63 19.92 21.33
N LEU A 97 -6.42 20.33 20.96
CA LEU A 97 -5.18 19.66 21.37
C LEU A 97 -4.96 19.75 22.88
N ALA A 98 -5.19 20.93 23.47
CA ALA A 98 -5.03 21.14 24.91
C ALA A 98 -5.98 20.28 25.77
N ARG A 99 -7.15 19.89 25.23
CA ARG A 99 -8.10 19.00 25.92
C ARG A 99 -7.75 17.52 25.80
N PHE A 100 -6.99 17.14 24.79
CA PHE A 100 -6.60 15.75 24.57
C PHE A 100 -5.34 15.37 25.38
N PHE A 101 -4.41 16.32 25.55
CA PHE A 101 -3.14 16.11 26.25
C PHE A 101 -3.10 16.72 27.67
N GLY A 102 -4.21 17.28 28.15
CA GLY A 102 -4.35 17.89 29.48
C GLY A 102 -4.86 16.93 30.53
#